data_AF-A0A6I1Z6V9-F1
#
_entry.id   AF-A0A6I1Z6V9-F1
#
_cell.length_a   1.000
_cell.length_b   1.000
_cell.length_c   1.000
_cell.angle_alpha   90.00
_cell.angle_beta   90.00
_cell.angle_gamma   90.00
#
_symmetry.space_group_name_H-M   'P 1'
#
loop_
_entity.id
_entity.type
_entity.pdbx_description
1 polymer ?
#
loop_
_entity_poly.entity_id
_entity_poly.type
_entity_poly.pdbx_seq_one_letter_code
_entity_poly.pdbx_strand_id
1 'polypeptide(L)'
;MSAAAYFRVHCGGAVDIPTVEGDAIGQMLLNAAKDVYAAYLIKRPTEHTYLGVPVAHYVANNEEFIRFCNAVLHDPRLKYLFPGYIDAAEMASIQDLVEVSSMIFSVAGGGSSLQLLMLPDAILRSAFAKCSLRGATGLDDYLQETLNTLEDVRELAAGRAVSIPVAIGLTNVTFDGLDELNLPGGMLRKVSSADFAHIPEAAQVEAVLTFQVSFKLLAKKAHPRDEMFPDFSQLFPQVEKWQNSLQDGINKRLLTLMLASPSGHRSAAITVSQSVFVPLSLAPDMSWQERPPATTADRITISSADVGEIQTWMRKVLDQHPKNLGVAMRRIISAVGARIDPVDSLVDAVLAWENMFSGTPETSLRVCGSLAHLLEPEDFSLRQDLFGELGKIYSMRSDIVHGKANEPSTAEVTQQRARAVEIAVMAMRKLYEFPDLLKAENSSVRGKNILLGRVLGSAIDR
;
A
#
# COMPACT_ATOMS: atom_id res chain seq x y z
N MET A 1 3.91 -13.83 -36.39
CA MET A 1 2.75 -14.12 -35.53
C MET A 1 3.15 -15.27 -34.63
N SER A 2 2.88 -15.13 -33.33
CA SER A 2 3.28 -16.14 -32.35
C SER A 2 2.33 -17.34 -32.36
N ALA A 3 2.73 -18.44 -31.74
CA ALA A 3 1.83 -19.56 -31.47
C ALA A 3 0.62 -19.13 -30.63
N ALA A 4 0.82 -18.23 -29.66
CA ALA A 4 -0.26 -17.73 -28.80
C ALA A 4 -1.28 -16.89 -29.58
N ALA A 5 -0.83 -15.99 -30.45
CA ALA A 5 -1.69 -15.22 -31.34
C ALA A 5 -2.41 -16.13 -32.36
N TYR A 6 -1.71 -17.13 -32.90
CA TYR A 6 -2.31 -18.13 -33.77
C TYR A 6 -3.46 -18.87 -33.07
N PHE A 7 -3.24 -19.36 -31.84
CA PHE A 7 -4.30 -20.01 -31.05
C PHE A 7 -5.47 -19.08 -30.77
N ARG A 8 -5.20 -17.81 -30.43
CA ARG A 8 -6.26 -16.81 -30.20
C ARG A 8 -7.15 -16.62 -31.43
N VAL A 9 -6.55 -16.42 -32.61
CA VAL A 9 -7.29 -16.28 -33.88
C VAL A 9 -8.08 -17.54 -34.17
N HIS A 10 -7.48 -18.71 -33.98
CA HIS A 10 -8.15 -20.00 -34.19
C HIS A 10 -9.34 -20.21 -33.24
N CYS A 11 -9.28 -19.64 -32.04
CA CYS A 11 -10.39 -19.61 -31.07
C CYS A 11 -11.36 -18.43 -31.28
N GLY A 12 -11.28 -17.69 -32.40
CA GLY A 12 -12.19 -16.60 -32.74
C GLY A 12 -11.89 -15.24 -32.08
N GLY A 13 -10.73 -15.09 -31.45
CA GLY A 13 -10.29 -13.81 -30.86
C GLY A 13 -9.67 -12.87 -31.89
N ALA A 14 -9.91 -11.56 -31.73
CA ALA A 14 -9.29 -10.52 -32.55
C ALA A 14 -7.83 -10.26 -32.16
N VAL A 15 -7.00 -9.88 -33.14
CA VAL A 15 -5.58 -9.50 -32.98
C VAL A 15 -5.27 -8.14 -33.60
N ASP A 16 -6.31 -7.36 -33.88
CA ASP A 16 -6.19 -6.00 -34.37
C ASP A 16 -5.54 -5.14 -33.28
N ILE A 17 -4.65 -4.26 -33.69
CA ILE A 17 -4.00 -3.29 -32.80
C ILE A 17 -4.18 -1.89 -33.39
N PRO A 18 -4.29 -0.86 -32.54
CA PRO A 18 -4.31 0.51 -33.03
C PRO A 18 -2.95 0.88 -33.64
N THR A 19 -2.98 1.84 -34.57
CA THR A 19 -1.76 2.50 -35.06
C THR A 19 -1.39 3.63 -34.11
N VAL A 20 -0.10 3.73 -33.75
CA VAL A 20 0.44 4.76 -32.87
C VAL A 20 1.30 5.72 -33.68
N GLU A 21 0.72 6.84 -34.08
CA GLU A 21 1.41 7.85 -34.89
C GLU A 21 2.54 8.52 -34.09
N GLY A 22 3.72 8.65 -34.70
CA GLY A 22 4.86 9.36 -34.10
C GLY A 22 5.60 8.61 -32.98
N ASP A 23 5.17 7.39 -32.61
CA ASP A 23 5.83 6.57 -31.59
C ASP A 23 6.12 5.15 -32.09
N ALA A 24 7.25 5.01 -32.78
CA ALA A 24 7.68 3.73 -33.33
C ALA A 24 7.90 2.66 -32.23
N ILE A 25 8.38 3.07 -31.05
CA ILE A 25 8.61 2.16 -29.91
C ILE A 25 7.28 1.65 -29.38
N GLY A 26 6.29 2.55 -29.21
CA GLY A 26 4.92 2.19 -28.86
C GLY A 26 4.33 1.20 -29.86
N GLN A 27 4.45 1.47 -31.17
CA GLN A 27 3.93 0.58 -32.20
C GLN A 27 4.58 -0.81 -32.18
N MET A 28 5.91 -0.88 -32.01
CA MET A 28 6.64 -2.15 -31.88
C MET A 28 6.21 -2.93 -30.62
N LEU A 29 5.99 -2.25 -29.50
CA LEU A 29 5.47 -2.87 -28.28
C LEU A 29 4.04 -3.40 -28.45
N LEU A 30 3.14 -2.68 -29.12
CA LEU A 30 1.79 -3.20 -29.39
C LEU A 30 1.81 -4.44 -30.28
N ASN A 31 2.73 -4.48 -31.26
CA ASN A 31 2.95 -5.67 -32.08
C ASN A 31 3.47 -6.86 -31.27
N ALA A 32 4.33 -6.64 -30.28
CA ALA A 32 4.74 -7.69 -29.35
C ALA A 32 3.60 -8.07 -28.39
N ALA A 33 2.86 -7.09 -27.87
CA ALA A 33 1.76 -7.25 -26.93
C ALA A 33 0.66 -8.16 -27.50
N LYS A 34 0.19 -7.92 -28.72
CA LYS A 34 -0.82 -8.78 -29.37
C LYS A 34 -0.36 -10.22 -29.51
N ASP A 35 0.95 -10.41 -29.74
CA ASP A 35 1.56 -11.72 -29.93
C ASP A 35 1.68 -12.49 -28.61
N VAL A 36 1.85 -11.82 -27.47
CA VAL A 36 2.03 -12.50 -26.18
C VAL A 36 0.77 -12.56 -25.31
N TYR A 37 -0.20 -11.68 -25.58
CA TYR A 37 -1.40 -11.50 -24.76
C TYR A 37 -2.12 -12.81 -24.44
N ALA A 38 -2.35 -13.65 -25.44
CA ALA A 38 -3.06 -14.91 -25.25
C ALA A 38 -2.32 -15.88 -24.32
N ALA A 39 -0.99 -15.82 -24.23
CA ALA A 39 -0.21 -16.63 -23.31
C ALA A 39 -0.46 -16.22 -21.84
N TYR A 40 -0.77 -14.95 -21.58
CA TYR A 40 -1.11 -14.48 -20.24
C TYR A 40 -2.50 -14.94 -19.77
N LEU A 41 -3.40 -15.29 -20.69
CA LEU A 41 -4.74 -15.79 -20.37
C LEU A 41 -4.75 -17.28 -19.99
N ILE A 42 -3.68 -18.01 -20.27
CA ILE A 42 -3.60 -19.44 -19.99
C ILE A 42 -3.55 -19.64 -18.47
N LYS A 43 -4.55 -20.35 -17.92
CA LYS A 43 -4.57 -20.75 -16.51
C LYS A 43 -3.29 -21.52 -16.18
N ARG A 44 -2.57 -21.05 -15.17
CA ARG A 44 -1.33 -21.68 -14.73
C ARG A 44 -1.66 -22.86 -13.80
N PRO A 45 -0.84 -23.93 -13.80
CA PRO A 45 -0.91 -24.95 -12.76
C PRO A 45 -0.74 -24.29 -11.39
N THR A 46 -1.58 -24.65 -10.42
CA THR A 46 -1.64 -24.05 -9.08
C THR A 46 -0.41 -24.34 -8.23
N GLU A 47 0.42 -25.32 -8.60
CA GLU A 47 1.49 -25.84 -7.74
C GLU A 47 2.83 -25.09 -7.84
N HIS A 48 2.98 -24.14 -8.77
CA HIS A 48 4.26 -23.45 -8.97
C HIS A 48 4.09 -21.93 -9.14
N THR A 49 4.87 -21.16 -8.37
CA THR A 49 5.15 -19.74 -8.57
C THR A 49 5.94 -19.57 -9.86
N TYR A 50 5.25 -19.69 -11.00
CA TYR A 50 5.88 -19.63 -12.30
C TYR A 50 6.19 -18.16 -12.64
N LEU A 51 7.46 -17.86 -12.86
CA LEU A 51 7.96 -16.56 -13.33
C LEU A 51 7.59 -16.29 -14.81
N GLY A 52 6.34 -16.53 -15.20
CA GLY A 52 5.75 -16.21 -16.51
C GLY A 52 6.43 -16.86 -17.73
N VAL A 53 5.75 -16.85 -18.88
CA VAL A 53 6.36 -17.23 -20.16
C VAL A 53 7.39 -16.15 -20.53
N PRO A 54 8.70 -16.46 -20.71
CA PRO A 54 9.67 -15.45 -21.08
C PRO A 54 9.34 -14.90 -22.47
N VAL A 55 8.90 -13.64 -22.53
CA VAL A 55 8.67 -12.98 -23.83
C VAL A 55 9.98 -12.85 -24.60
N ALA A 56 11.10 -12.77 -23.88
CA ALA A 56 12.46 -12.71 -24.42
C ALA A 56 12.77 -13.83 -25.43
N HIS A 57 12.28 -15.06 -25.24
CA HIS A 57 12.54 -16.15 -26.19
C HIS A 57 11.82 -15.97 -27.53
N TYR A 58 10.64 -15.36 -27.52
CA TYR A 58 9.91 -15.05 -28.74
C TYR A 58 10.50 -13.84 -29.47
N VAL A 59 11.02 -12.90 -28.69
CA VAL A 59 11.47 -11.60 -29.14
C VAL A 59 12.93 -11.63 -29.62
N ALA A 60 13.79 -12.47 -29.04
CA ALA A 60 15.21 -12.58 -29.42
C ALA A 60 15.42 -12.95 -30.90
N ASN A 61 14.59 -13.80 -31.51
CA ASN A 61 14.80 -14.27 -32.88
C ASN A 61 14.24 -13.36 -33.98
N ASN A 62 13.94 -12.09 -33.67
CA ASN A 62 13.22 -11.18 -34.57
C ASN A 62 14.03 -9.90 -34.86
N GLU A 63 14.25 -9.56 -36.13
CA GLU A 63 14.89 -8.29 -36.54
C GLU A 63 14.15 -7.06 -36.00
N GLU A 64 12.82 -7.15 -35.80
CA GLU A 64 12.02 -6.10 -35.14
C GLU A 64 12.49 -5.82 -33.71
N PHE A 65 13.06 -6.81 -33.02
CA PHE A 65 13.53 -6.62 -31.66
C PHE A 65 14.85 -5.87 -31.59
N ILE A 66 15.77 -6.15 -32.52
CA ILE A 66 17.01 -5.36 -32.67
C ILE A 66 16.62 -3.91 -32.99
N ARG A 67 15.65 -3.70 -33.89
CA ARG A 67 15.09 -2.37 -34.20
C ARG A 67 14.47 -1.71 -32.97
N PHE A 68 13.70 -2.43 -32.16
CA PHE A 68 13.17 -1.91 -30.89
C PHE A 68 14.29 -1.45 -29.96
N CYS A 69 15.30 -2.30 -29.74
CA CYS A 69 16.40 -1.99 -28.82
C CYS A 69 17.21 -0.78 -29.27
N ASN A 70 17.53 -0.70 -30.57
CA ASN A 70 18.16 0.48 -31.14
C ASN A 70 17.27 1.71 -31.00
N ALA A 71 15.96 1.61 -31.25
CA ALA A 71 15.04 2.72 -31.05
C ALA A 71 15.03 3.20 -29.59
N VAL A 72 15.10 2.30 -28.61
CA VAL A 72 15.21 2.66 -27.18
C VAL A 72 16.50 3.44 -26.88
N LEU A 73 17.63 3.05 -27.45
CA LEU A 73 18.91 3.76 -27.27
C LEU A 73 18.91 5.16 -27.91
N HIS A 74 18.05 5.38 -28.91
CA HIS A 74 17.90 6.67 -29.59
C HIS A 74 16.68 7.49 -29.10
N ASP A 75 15.81 6.90 -28.26
CA ASP A 75 14.65 7.61 -27.70
C ASP A 75 15.14 8.77 -26.81
N PRO A 76 14.55 9.99 -26.93
CA PRO A 76 14.97 11.16 -26.19
C PRO A 76 14.94 11.00 -24.65
N ARG A 77 14.16 10.05 -24.14
CA ARG A 77 13.97 9.79 -22.71
C ARG A 77 14.53 8.43 -22.30
N LEU A 78 14.22 7.34 -23.01
CA LEU A 78 14.58 5.99 -22.57
C LEU A 78 16.08 5.72 -22.53
N LYS A 79 16.86 6.35 -23.40
CA LYS A 79 18.32 6.16 -23.45
C LYS A 79 19.03 6.43 -22.12
N TYR A 80 18.44 7.27 -21.25
CA TYR A 80 18.95 7.57 -19.92
C TYR A 80 18.84 6.41 -18.91
N LEU A 81 18.10 5.34 -19.25
CA LEU A 81 18.18 4.08 -18.51
C LEU A 81 19.55 3.40 -18.70
N PHE A 82 20.22 3.63 -19.83
CA PHE A 82 21.48 2.98 -20.19
C PHE A 82 22.61 4.02 -20.33
N PRO A 83 23.02 4.67 -19.23
CA PRO A 83 23.96 5.80 -19.29
C PRO A 83 25.33 5.48 -19.90
N GLY A 84 25.73 4.21 -19.94
CA GLY A 84 26.96 3.77 -20.61
C GLY A 84 26.87 3.70 -22.14
N TYR A 85 25.68 3.89 -22.71
CA TYR A 85 25.37 3.65 -24.12
C TYR A 85 24.60 4.81 -24.77
N ILE A 86 24.60 6.01 -24.16
CA ILE A 86 23.85 7.19 -24.66
C ILE A 86 24.26 7.58 -26.10
N ASP A 87 25.54 7.40 -26.42
CA ASP A 87 26.13 7.72 -27.73
C ASP A 87 26.56 6.43 -28.48
N ALA A 88 25.99 5.29 -28.12
CA ALA A 88 26.32 4.03 -28.76
C ALA A 88 25.84 4.03 -30.23
N ALA A 89 26.66 3.47 -31.12
CA ALA A 89 26.25 3.20 -32.49
C ALA A 89 25.12 2.15 -32.54
N GLU A 90 24.41 2.07 -33.66
CA GLU A 90 23.40 1.03 -33.87
C GLU A 90 24.01 -0.37 -33.74
N MET A 91 23.33 -1.22 -32.97
CA MET A 91 23.70 -2.61 -32.75
C MET A 91 23.19 -3.46 -33.90
N ALA A 92 24.06 -4.31 -34.45
CA ALA A 92 23.74 -5.15 -35.61
C ALA A 92 23.20 -6.53 -35.20
N SER A 93 23.50 -6.98 -33.97
CA SER A 93 23.14 -8.31 -33.51
C SER A 93 22.62 -8.32 -32.08
N ILE A 94 21.94 -9.42 -31.71
CA ILE A 94 21.52 -9.68 -30.33
C ILE A 94 22.73 -9.75 -29.40
N GLN A 95 23.85 -10.30 -29.88
CA GLN A 95 25.05 -10.47 -29.07
C GLN A 95 25.60 -9.11 -28.59
N ASP A 96 25.53 -8.09 -29.45
CA ASP A 96 25.93 -6.72 -29.08
C ASP A 96 24.99 -6.13 -28.01
N LEU A 97 23.70 -6.48 -28.08
CA LEU A 97 22.68 -6.01 -27.15
C LEU A 97 22.72 -6.68 -25.77
N VAL A 98 23.31 -7.88 -25.65
CA VAL A 98 23.45 -8.59 -24.36
C VAL A 98 24.28 -7.78 -23.38
N GLU A 99 25.27 -7.04 -23.86
CA GLU A 99 26.15 -6.23 -23.02
C GLU A 99 25.48 -4.92 -22.55
N VAL A 100 24.43 -4.47 -23.26
CA VAL A 100 23.75 -3.21 -22.97
C VAL A 100 22.93 -3.34 -21.70
N SER A 101 23.53 -2.88 -20.60
CA SER A 101 22.96 -3.00 -19.25
C SER A 101 23.29 -1.79 -18.38
N SER A 102 22.52 -1.65 -17.31
CA SER A 102 22.68 -0.60 -16.31
C SER A 102 22.36 -1.13 -14.91
N MET A 103 22.85 -0.45 -13.88
CA MET A 103 22.41 -0.64 -12.51
C MET A 103 21.39 0.44 -12.15
N ILE A 104 20.18 0.03 -11.79
CA ILE A 104 19.13 0.95 -11.33
C ILE A 104 18.91 0.78 -9.83
N PHE A 105 18.55 1.86 -9.15
CA PHE A 105 18.14 1.85 -7.74
C PHE A 105 16.88 2.68 -7.57
N SER A 106 15.88 2.13 -6.90
CA SER A 106 14.54 2.74 -6.78
C SER A 106 14.24 3.28 -5.39
N VAL A 107 13.23 4.15 -5.27
CA VAL A 107 12.69 4.59 -3.97
C VAL A 107 12.10 3.47 -3.12
N ALA A 108 11.79 2.31 -3.71
CA ALA A 108 11.32 1.15 -2.96
C ALA A 108 12.46 0.41 -2.24
N GLY A 109 13.72 0.79 -2.47
CA GLY A 109 14.91 0.16 -1.89
C GLY A 109 15.46 -1.00 -2.72
N GLY A 110 14.77 -1.39 -3.80
CA GLY A 110 15.26 -2.38 -4.75
C GLY A 110 16.33 -1.79 -5.69
N GLY A 111 17.47 -2.48 -5.76
CA GLY A 111 18.52 -2.26 -6.76
C GLY A 111 18.71 -3.50 -7.61
N SER A 112 18.80 -3.34 -8.93
CA SER A 112 18.97 -4.46 -9.85
C SER A 112 19.76 -4.06 -11.10
N SER A 113 20.28 -5.07 -11.80
CA SER A 113 20.76 -4.90 -13.16
C SER A 113 19.56 -4.89 -14.11
N LEU A 114 19.47 -3.87 -14.96
CA LEU A 114 18.50 -3.76 -16.04
C LEU A 114 19.25 -3.96 -17.36
N GLN A 115 18.98 -5.09 -18.02
CA GLN A 115 19.45 -5.37 -19.38
C GLN A 115 18.44 -4.84 -20.40
N LEU A 116 18.92 -4.23 -21.48
CA LEU A 116 18.07 -3.67 -22.53
C LEU A 116 17.15 -4.74 -23.14
N LEU A 117 17.66 -5.96 -23.31
CA LEU A 117 16.90 -7.09 -23.84
C LEU A 117 15.70 -7.50 -22.97
N MET A 118 15.70 -7.16 -21.68
CA MET A 118 14.60 -7.48 -20.76
C MET A 118 13.51 -6.41 -20.77
N LEU A 119 13.76 -5.24 -21.36
CA LEU A 119 12.89 -4.08 -21.23
C LEU A 119 11.48 -4.31 -21.81
N PRO A 120 11.29 -4.91 -23.00
CA PRO A 120 9.95 -5.22 -23.48
C PRO A 120 9.20 -6.18 -22.57
N ASP A 121 9.87 -7.23 -22.08
CA ASP A 121 9.22 -8.22 -21.21
C ASP A 121 8.79 -7.56 -19.88
N ALA A 122 9.61 -6.68 -19.31
CA ALA A 122 9.24 -5.91 -18.12
C ALA A 122 8.00 -5.03 -18.37
N ILE A 123 7.96 -4.27 -19.47
CA ILE A 123 6.83 -3.40 -19.81
C ILE A 123 5.54 -4.22 -20.03
N LEU A 124 5.62 -5.27 -20.84
CA LEU A 124 4.47 -6.11 -21.20
C LEU A 124 3.92 -6.86 -19.98
N ARG A 125 4.80 -7.46 -19.16
CA ARG A 125 4.38 -8.14 -17.92
C ARG A 125 3.79 -7.17 -16.90
N SER A 126 4.41 -6.01 -16.72
CA SER A 126 3.90 -5.00 -15.79
C SER A 126 2.53 -4.49 -16.24
N ALA A 127 2.35 -4.23 -17.54
CA ALA A 127 1.06 -3.83 -18.10
C ALA A 127 -0.03 -4.89 -17.87
N PHE A 128 0.27 -6.18 -18.12
CA PHE A 128 -0.69 -7.24 -17.88
C PHE A 128 -1.00 -7.43 -16.38
N ALA A 129 0.00 -7.27 -15.51
CA ALA A 129 -0.19 -7.35 -14.06
C ALA A 129 -1.10 -6.21 -13.55
N LYS A 130 -0.92 -4.99 -14.05
CA LYS A 130 -1.80 -3.85 -13.75
C LYS A 130 -3.23 -4.05 -14.27
N CYS A 131 -3.40 -4.69 -15.44
CA CYS A 131 -4.70 -5.06 -15.99
C CYS A 131 -5.40 -6.11 -15.11
N SER A 132 -4.67 -7.17 -14.76
CA SER A 132 -5.14 -8.25 -13.89
C SER A 132 -5.58 -7.74 -12.53
N LEU A 133 -4.81 -6.83 -11.92
CA LEU A 133 -5.15 -6.21 -10.64
C LEU A 133 -6.50 -5.46 -10.67
N ARG A 134 -6.84 -4.84 -11.82
CA ARG A 134 -8.10 -4.11 -12.02
C ARG A 134 -9.25 -5.01 -12.48
N GLY A 135 -9.01 -6.28 -12.78
CA GLY A 135 -10.00 -7.16 -13.42
C GLY A 135 -10.29 -6.82 -14.88
N ALA A 136 -9.51 -5.93 -15.50
CA ALA A 136 -9.68 -5.47 -16.88
C ALA A 136 -8.62 -6.14 -17.78
N THR A 137 -8.78 -7.44 -18.01
CA THR A 137 -7.80 -8.25 -18.76
C THR A 137 -8.10 -8.34 -20.25
N GLY A 138 -8.95 -7.46 -20.81
CA GLY A 138 -9.24 -7.41 -22.25
C GLY A 138 -8.00 -7.06 -23.08
N LEU A 139 -8.01 -7.41 -24.38
CA LEU A 139 -6.88 -7.08 -25.26
C LEU A 139 -6.71 -5.56 -25.36
N ASP A 140 -7.81 -4.81 -25.54
CA ASP A 140 -7.75 -3.34 -25.66
C ASP A 140 -7.23 -2.68 -24.38
N ASP A 141 -7.71 -3.13 -23.20
CA ASP A 141 -7.20 -2.68 -21.90
C ASP A 141 -5.70 -2.93 -21.77
N TYR A 142 -5.25 -4.12 -22.18
CA TYR A 142 -3.85 -4.53 -22.13
C TYR A 142 -2.96 -3.73 -23.10
N LEU A 143 -3.42 -3.48 -24.32
CA LEU A 143 -2.71 -2.65 -25.30
C LEU A 143 -2.59 -1.21 -24.80
N GLN A 144 -3.68 -0.64 -24.27
CA GLN A 144 -3.65 0.70 -23.70
C GLN A 144 -2.72 0.78 -22.49
N GLU A 145 -2.77 -0.20 -21.59
CA GLU A 145 -1.89 -0.23 -20.41
C GLU A 145 -0.42 -0.47 -20.78
N THR A 146 -0.15 -1.15 -21.90
CA THR A 146 1.21 -1.28 -22.45
C THR A 146 1.77 0.09 -22.83
N LEU A 147 0.99 0.94 -23.49
CA LEU A 147 1.42 2.31 -23.81
C LEU A 147 1.57 3.17 -22.56
N ASN A 148 0.63 3.07 -21.61
CA ASN A 148 0.73 3.78 -20.33
C ASN A 148 2.00 3.39 -19.57
N THR A 149 2.33 2.09 -19.56
CA THR A 149 3.53 1.57 -18.88
C THR A 149 4.82 1.97 -19.61
N LEU A 150 4.81 2.02 -20.95
CA LEU A 150 5.93 2.59 -21.71
C LEU A 150 6.17 4.06 -21.33
N GLU A 151 5.10 4.85 -21.21
CA GLU A 151 5.20 6.25 -20.81
C GLU A 151 5.72 6.36 -19.36
N ASP A 152 5.23 5.55 -18.41
CA ASP A 152 5.78 5.49 -17.06
C ASP A 152 7.30 5.22 -17.09
N VAL A 153 7.75 4.28 -17.92
CA VAL A 153 9.18 3.97 -18.07
C VAL A 153 9.96 5.15 -18.65
N ARG A 154 9.40 5.89 -19.63
CA ARG A 154 10.01 7.13 -20.16
C ARG A 154 10.14 8.20 -19.08
N GLU A 155 9.13 8.38 -18.24
CA GLU A 155 9.16 9.33 -17.13
C GLU A 155 10.24 8.95 -16.11
N LEU A 156 10.34 7.66 -15.74
CA LEU A 156 11.38 7.14 -14.85
C LEU A 156 12.79 7.29 -15.45
N ALA A 157 12.94 7.02 -16.74
CA ALA A 157 14.17 7.23 -17.49
C ALA A 157 14.60 8.70 -17.47
N ALA A 158 13.66 9.63 -17.59
CA ALA A 158 13.87 11.07 -17.46
C ALA A 158 14.09 11.54 -16.00
N GLY A 159 14.04 10.64 -15.01
CA GLY A 159 14.22 10.97 -13.59
C GLY A 159 13.01 11.62 -12.93
N ARG A 160 11.84 11.55 -13.56
CA ARG A 160 10.56 11.98 -13.01
C ARG A 160 9.92 10.87 -12.19
N ALA A 161 8.93 11.26 -11.38
CA ALA A 161 8.15 10.31 -10.58
C ALA A 161 6.89 9.92 -11.35
N VAL A 162 6.47 8.68 -11.19
CA VAL A 162 5.24 8.11 -11.76
C VAL A 162 4.32 7.61 -10.66
N SER A 163 3.05 7.39 -11.00
CA SER A 163 2.08 6.80 -10.09
C SER A 163 1.99 5.30 -10.35
N ILE A 164 2.30 4.47 -9.36
CA ILE A 164 2.22 3.01 -9.50
C ILE A 164 1.19 2.40 -8.56
N PRO A 165 0.52 1.31 -8.97
CA PRO A 165 -0.41 0.63 -8.08
C PRO A 165 0.34 -0.14 -6.99
N VAL A 166 -0.30 -0.15 -5.83
CA VAL A 166 0.01 -1.03 -4.70
C VAL A 166 -1.24 -1.84 -4.40
N ALA A 167 -1.06 -3.13 -4.16
CA ALA A 167 -2.10 -4.03 -3.69
C ALA A 167 -1.74 -4.53 -2.28
N ILE A 168 -2.68 -4.40 -1.36
CA ILE A 168 -2.58 -4.89 0.01
C ILE A 168 -3.57 -6.02 0.17
N GLY A 169 -3.07 -7.22 0.46
CA GLY A 169 -3.91 -8.35 0.84
C GLY A 169 -4.33 -8.22 2.29
N LEU A 170 -5.63 -8.28 2.51
CA LEU A 170 -6.27 -8.16 3.80
C LEU A 170 -6.94 -9.48 4.18
N THR A 171 -6.85 -9.82 5.45
CA THR A 171 -7.70 -10.83 6.11
C THR A 171 -8.59 -10.16 7.16
N ASN A 172 -9.53 -10.92 7.69
CA ASN A 172 -10.54 -10.47 8.64
C ASN A 172 -11.50 -9.41 8.05
N VAL A 173 -11.77 -9.53 6.75
CA VAL A 173 -12.66 -8.65 5.99
C VAL A 173 -13.55 -9.50 5.10
N THR A 174 -14.86 -9.41 5.30
CA THR A 174 -15.88 -10.06 4.48
C THR A 174 -16.81 -9.04 3.86
N PHE A 175 -17.48 -9.42 2.79
CA PHE A 175 -18.45 -8.57 2.12
C PHE A 175 -19.81 -9.27 2.05
N ASP A 176 -20.87 -8.50 2.27
CA ASP A 176 -22.26 -8.97 2.22
C ASP A 176 -23.06 -8.20 1.17
N GLY A 177 -23.45 -8.89 0.09
CA GLY A 177 -24.21 -8.28 -1.01
C GLY A 177 -23.42 -7.38 -1.96
N LEU A 178 -22.09 -7.31 -1.85
CA LEU A 178 -21.19 -6.66 -2.81
C LEU A 178 -19.90 -7.45 -3.03
N ASP A 179 -19.24 -7.21 -4.17
CA ASP A 179 -17.93 -7.77 -4.49
C ASP A 179 -16.81 -6.73 -4.47
N GLU A 180 -17.13 -5.46 -4.69
CA GLU A 180 -16.18 -4.36 -4.74
C GLU A 180 -16.76 -3.05 -4.20
N LEU A 181 -15.86 -2.21 -3.69
CA LEU A 181 -16.12 -0.90 -3.14
C LEU A 181 -15.09 0.09 -3.70
N ASN A 182 -15.57 1.03 -4.51
CA ASN A 182 -14.77 2.17 -4.97
C ASN A 182 -14.54 3.15 -3.82
N LEU A 183 -13.27 3.45 -3.55
CA LEU A 183 -12.84 4.34 -2.48
C LEU A 183 -12.24 5.63 -3.06
N PRO A 184 -12.37 6.76 -2.36
CA PRO A 184 -11.56 7.94 -2.65
C PRO A 184 -10.07 7.57 -2.66
N GLY A 185 -9.45 7.59 -3.84
CA GLY A 185 -8.04 7.23 -4.02
C GLY A 185 -7.72 5.74 -3.89
N GLY A 186 -8.66 4.84 -4.24
CA GLY A 186 -8.39 3.40 -4.29
C GLY A 186 -9.64 2.54 -4.53
N MET A 187 -9.49 1.24 -4.32
CA MET A 187 -10.58 0.26 -4.39
C MET A 187 -10.34 -0.84 -3.37
N LEU A 188 -11.40 -1.28 -2.70
CA LEU A 188 -11.40 -2.44 -1.82
C LEU A 188 -12.38 -3.47 -2.38
N ARG A 189 -11.93 -4.69 -2.63
CA ARG A 189 -12.76 -5.74 -3.22
C ARG A 189 -12.45 -7.12 -2.65
N LYS A 190 -13.34 -8.09 -2.88
CA LYS A 190 -13.05 -9.51 -2.62
C LYS A 190 -11.81 -9.93 -3.40
N VAL A 191 -11.05 -10.85 -2.81
CA VAL A 191 -10.01 -11.57 -3.55
C VAL A 191 -10.64 -12.31 -4.72
N SER A 192 -9.96 -12.30 -5.86
CA SER A 192 -10.33 -13.03 -7.07
C SER A 192 -9.22 -14.03 -7.42
N SER A 193 -9.53 -15.02 -8.25
CA SER A 193 -8.52 -15.98 -8.70
C SER A 193 -7.37 -15.34 -9.49
N ALA A 194 -7.60 -14.19 -10.13
CA ALA A 194 -6.57 -13.44 -10.83
C ALA A 194 -5.52 -12.84 -9.89
N ASP A 195 -5.89 -12.57 -8.63
CA ASP A 195 -4.96 -11.98 -7.65
C ASP A 195 -3.85 -12.94 -7.26
N PHE A 196 -4.08 -14.26 -7.34
CA PHE A 196 -3.09 -15.26 -6.95
C PHE A 196 -1.83 -15.28 -7.82
N ALA A 197 -1.86 -14.61 -8.98
CA ALA A 197 -0.68 -14.36 -9.78
C ALA A 197 0.27 -13.30 -9.18
N HIS A 198 -0.25 -12.47 -8.26
CA HIS A 198 0.42 -11.29 -7.72
C HIS A 198 0.34 -11.18 -6.19
N ILE A 199 -0.39 -12.10 -5.55
CA ILE A 199 -0.61 -12.19 -4.12
C ILE A 199 -0.55 -13.67 -3.75
N PRO A 200 0.29 -14.10 -2.82
CA PRO A 200 0.44 -15.53 -2.53
C PRO A 200 -0.83 -16.10 -1.90
N GLU A 201 -1.31 -17.23 -2.44
CA GLU A 201 -2.49 -17.94 -1.91
C GLU A 201 -2.31 -18.35 -0.44
N ALA A 202 -1.07 -18.71 -0.05
CA ALA A 202 -0.71 -19.06 1.32
C ALA A 202 -1.03 -17.96 2.36
N ALA A 203 -1.12 -16.69 1.92
CA ALA A 203 -1.40 -15.57 2.82
C ALA A 203 -2.87 -15.51 3.30
N GLN A 204 -3.77 -16.39 2.82
CA GLN A 204 -5.19 -16.45 3.19
C GLN A 204 -5.89 -15.08 3.09
N VAL A 205 -5.66 -14.41 1.96
CA VAL A 205 -6.24 -13.11 1.66
C VAL A 205 -7.73 -13.26 1.39
N GLU A 206 -8.56 -12.49 2.10
CA GLU A 206 -10.02 -12.45 1.92
C GLU A 206 -10.44 -11.24 1.07
N ALA A 207 -9.68 -10.13 1.18
CA ALA A 207 -9.94 -8.88 0.46
C ALA A 207 -8.66 -8.24 -0.07
N VAL A 208 -8.75 -7.49 -1.17
CA VAL A 208 -7.64 -6.75 -1.77
C VAL A 208 -7.95 -5.26 -1.74
N LEU A 209 -7.07 -4.49 -1.11
CA LEU A 209 -7.09 -3.02 -1.11
C LEU A 209 -6.05 -2.51 -2.10
N THR A 210 -6.48 -1.77 -3.11
CA THR A 210 -5.60 -1.18 -4.12
C THR A 210 -5.61 0.33 -4.05
N PHE A 211 -4.45 0.95 -4.25
CA PHE A 211 -4.30 2.40 -4.37
C PHE A 211 -2.99 2.73 -5.09
N GLN A 212 -2.78 4.01 -5.34
CA GLN A 212 -1.64 4.50 -6.10
C GLN A 212 -0.63 5.20 -5.20
N VAL A 213 0.66 5.04 -5.50
CA VAL A 213 1.77 5.74 -4.80
C VAL A 213 2.75 6.35 -5.79
N SER A 214 3.39 7.46 -5.39
CA SER A 214 4.47 8.06 -6.17
C SER A 214 5.71 7.16 -6.14
N PHE A 215 6.28 6.85 -7.29
CA PHE A 215 7.49 6.03 -7.44
C PHE A 215 8.51 6.72 -8.33
N LYS A 216 9.80 6.50 -8.08
CA LYS A 216 10.91 7.13 -8.81
C LYS A 216 12.16 6.26 -8.79
N LEU A 217 12.95 6.33 -9.85
CA LEU A 217 14.34 5.86 -9.85
C LEU A 217 15.25 6.89 -9.16
N LEU A 218 15.97 6.46 -8.13
CA LEU A 218 16.92 7.28 -7.39
C LEU A 218 18.30 7.32 -8.07
N ALA A 219 18.70 6.21 -8.70
CA ALA A 219 19.95 6.15 -9.46
C ALA A 219 19.82 5.27 -10.71
N LYS A 220 20.60 5.64 -11.72
CA LYS A 220 20.86 4.89 -12.95
C LYS A 220 22.36 5.01 -13.20
N LYS A 221 23.10 3.92 -13.08
CA LYS A 221 24.56 3.88 -13.25
C LYS A 221 24.88 2.92 -14.39
N ALA A 222 25.96 3.20 -15.13
CA ALA A 222 26.48 2.20 -16.06
C ALA A 222 26.83 0.93 -15.28
N HIS A 223 26.65 -0.24 -15.89
CA HIS A 223 27.06 -1.48 -15.25
C HIS A 223 28.57 -1.40 -14.96
N PRO A 224 29.02 -1.66 -13.72
CA PRO A 224 30.44 -1.63 -13.43
C PRO A 224 31.15 -2.70 -14.27
N ARG A 225 32.34 -2.36 -14.77
CA ARG A 225 33.23 -3.32 -15.45
C ARG A 225 33.94 -4.22 -14.44
N ASP A 226 34.07 -3.76 -13.21
CA ASP A 226 34.65 -4.50 -12.09
C ASP A 226 33.52 -5.14 -11.25
N GLU A 227 33.82 -6.20 -10.49
CA GLU A 227 32.83 -6.95 -9.69
C GLU A 227 32.22 -6.17 -8.51
N MET A 228 32.61 -4.90 -8.31
CA MET A 228 32.08 -4.08 -7.21
C MET A 228 30.73 -3.46 -7.56
N PHE A 229 29.71 -3.85 -6.80
CA PHE A 229 28.41 -3.19 -6.83
C PHE A 229 28.52 -1.72 -6.37
N PRO A 230 27.83 -0.78 -7.03
CA PRO A 230 27.82 0.60 -6.57
C PRO A 230 27.23 0.73 -5.17
N ASP A 231 27.87 1.52 -4.30
CA ASP A 231 27.28 1.87 -3.01
C ASP A 231 26.07 2.81 -3.21
N PHE A 232 24.95 2.44 -2.60
CA PHE A 232 23.69 3.18 -2.59
C PHE A 232 23.26 3.60 -1.18
N SER A 233 24.12 3.44 -0.16
CA SER A 233 23.85 3.80 1.24
C SER A 233 23.35 5.24 1.40
N GLN A 234 23.87 6.17 0.61
CA GLN A 234 23.47 7.59 0.60
C GLN A 234 22.01 7.81 0.14
N LEU A 235 21.39 6.81 -0.49
CA LEU A 235 20.01 6.86 -0.99
C LEU A 235 18.98 6.28 -0.01
N PHE A 236 19.43 5.66 1.10
CA PHE A 236 18.55 5.04 2.07
C PHE A 236 17.60 6.01 2.79
N PRO A 237 17.96 7.27 3.09
CA PRO A 237 17.00 8.22 3.66
C PRO A 237 15.77 8.47 2.76
N GLN A 238 15.95 8.46 1.44
CA GLN A 238 14.84 8.60 0.48
C GLN A 238 13.98 7.34 0.44
N VAL A 239 14.59 6.16 0.57
CA VAL A 239 13.89 4.86 0.68
C VAL A 239 13.04 4.83 1.95
N GLU A 240 13.63 5.17 3.10
CA GLU A 240 12.92 5.20 4.39
C GLU A 240 11.75 6.18 4.34
N LYS A 241 11.96 7.39 3.77
CA LYS A 241 10.90 8.37 3.58
C LYS A 241 9.74 7.81 2.73
N TRP A 242 10.05 7.09 1.65
CA TRP A 242 9.04 6.49 0.78
C TRP A 242 8.28 5.37 1.48
N GLN A 243 9.00 4.45 2.16
CA GLN A 243 8.41 3.36 2.94
C GLN A 243 7.49 3.88 4.04
N ASN A 244 7.93 4.92 4.77
CA ASN A 244 7.11 5.59 5.77
C ASN A 244 5.84 6.21 5.17
N SER A 245 5.94 6.79 3.97
CA SER A 245 4.77 7.36 3.26
C SER A 245 3.81 6.26 2.80
N LEU A 246 4.32 5.15 2.29
CA LEU A 246 3.51 4.00 1.90
C LEU A 246 2.78 3.43 3.13
N GLN A 247 3.50 3.18 4.22
CA GLN A 247 2.92 2.64 5.45
C GLN A 247 1.90 3.59 6.07
N ASP A 248 2.13 4.91 6.03
CA ASP A 248 1.12 5.91 6.44
C ASP A 248 -0.16 5.81 5.59
N GLY A 249 0.00 5.67 4.26
CA GLY A 249 -1.11 5.48 3.33
C GLY A 249 -1.92 4.20 3.59
N ILE A 250 -1.25 3.10 3.97
CA ILE A 250 -1.90 1.85 4.39
C ILE A 250 -2.65 2.06 5.72
N ASN A 251 -1.96 2.58 6.74
CA ASN A 251 -2.52 2.77 8.07
C ASN A 251 -3.75 3.68 8.07
N LYS A 252 -3.76 4.76 7.28
CA LYS A 252 -4.93 5.64 7.14
C LYS A 252 -6.16 4.90 6.58
N ARG A 253 -5.96 3.98 5.63
CA ARG A 253 -7.04 3.17 5.06
C ARG A 253 -7.54 2.13 6.06
N LEU A 254 -6.64 1.49 6.81
CA LEU A 254 -7.01 0.56 7.90
C LEU A 254 -7.77 1.28 9.01
N LEU A 255 -7.30 2.45 9.44
CA LEU A 255 -7.99 3.30 10.41
C LEU A 255 -9.37 3.70 9.91
N THR A 256 -9.49 4.06 8.62
CA THR A 256 -10.79 4.39 8.01
C THR A 256 -11.78 3.25 8.14
N LEU A 257 -11.39 2.02 7.78
CA LEU A 257 -12.27 0.85 7.87
C LEU A 257 -12.71 0.61 9.32
N MET A 258 -11.80 0.78 10.28
CA MET A 258 -12.11 0.67 11.70
C MET A 258 -13.07 1.77 12.18
N LEU A 259 -12.85 3.03 11.80
CA LEU A 259 -13.70 4.16 12.22
C LEU A 259 -15.09 4.13 11.58
N ALA A 260 -15.21 3.53 10.40
CA ALA A 260 -16.48 3.38 9.68
C ALA A 260 -17.28 2.12 10.08
N SER A 261 -16.68 1.18 10.83
CA SER A 261 -17.32 -0.10 11.14
C SER A 261 -18.48 0.06 12.14
N PRO A 262 -19.70 -0.43 11.83
CA PRO A 262 -20.84 -0.39 12.76
C PRO A 262 -20.66 -1.30 13.98
N SER A 263 -19.96 -2.44 13.79
CA SER A 263 -19.59 -3.40 14.83
C SER A 263 -18.68 -2.81 15.92
N GLY A 264 -18.25 -1.56 15.74
CA GLY A 264 -17.62 -0.76 16.77
C GLY A 264 -16.10 -0.95 16.85
N HIS A 265 -15.58 -0.60 18.01
CA HIS A 265 -14.17 -0.30 18.27
C HIS A 265 -13.22 -1.50 18.26
N ARG A 266 -13.73 -2.69 17.96
CA ARG A 266 -13.02 -3.97 18.08
C ARG A 266 -12.76 -4.66 16.75
N SER A 267 -13.31 -4.15 15.66
CA SER A 267 -13.09 -4.72 14.33
C SER A 267 -11.87 -4.12 13.65
N ALA A 268 -11.07 -4.96 12.99
CA ALA A 268 -9.91 -4.51 12.24
C ALA A 268 -9.65 -5.38 11.00
N ALA A 269 -9.31 -4.71 9.89
CA ALA A 269 -8.69 -5.35 8.75
C ALA A 269 -7.20 -5.58 9.03
N ILE A 270 -6.68 -6.73 8.63
CA ILE A 270 -5.31 -7.15 8.94
C ILE A 270 -4.54 -7.33 7.65
N THR A 271 -3.40 -6.65 7.54
CA THR A 271 -2.51 -6.80 6.38
C THR A 271 -1.70 -8.08 6.47
N VAL A 272 -1.83 -8.94 5.47
CA VAL A 272 -1.11 -10.22 5.38
C VAL A 272 -0.17 -10.27 4.17
N SER A 273 -0.38 -9.40 3.18
CA SER A 273 0.51 -9.27 2.03
C SER A 273 0.50 -7.86 1.44
N GLN A 274 1.56 -7.55 0.71
CA GLN A 274 1.76 -6.31 -0.02
C GLN A 274 2.48 -6.61 -1.33
N SER A 275 1.99 -6.01 -2.42
CA SER A 275 2.58 -6.10 -3.75
C SER A 275 2.70 -4.71 -4.37
N VAL A 276 3.89 -4.37 -4.86
CA VAL A 276 4.20 -3.08 -5.50
C VAL A 276 4.51 -3.29 -6.98
N PHE A 277 3.74 -2.65 -7.86
CA PHE A 277 3.76 -2.93 -9.30
C PHE A 277 4.72 -1.96 -10.03
N VAL A 278 6.02 -2.24 -9.94
CA VAL A 278 7.07 -1.43 -10.56
C VAL A 278 7.12 -1.66 -12.09
N PRO A 279 7.10 -0.61 -12.94
CA PRO A 279 7.10 -0.73 -14.41
C PRO A 279 8.31 -1.47 -15.00
N LEU A 280 9.44 -1.45 -14.31
CA LEU A 280 10.72 -2.03 -14.76
C LEU A 280 11.00 -3.43 -14.19
N SER A 281 10.12 -3.95 -13.33
CA SER A 281 10.29 -5.27 -12.73
C SER A 281 9.54 -6.34 -13.53
N LEU A 282 10.12 -7.53 -13.65
CA LEU A 282 9.48 -8.68 -14.32
C LEU A 282 8.27 -9.24 -13.56
N ALA A 283 8.20 -8.94 -12.27
CA ALA A 283 7.09 -9.27 -11.38
C ALA A 283 6.94 -8.13 -10.36
N PRO A 284 5.76 -7.98 -9.73
CA PRO A 284 5.60 -7.07 -8.61
C PRO A 284 6.57 -7.41 -7.46
N ASP A 285 7.04 -6.39 -6.74
CA ASP A 285 7.79 -6.61 -5.50
C ASP A 285 6.80 -7.05 -4.43
N MET A 286 6.94 -8.28 -3.94
CA MET A 286 5.97 -8.94 -3.06
C MET A 286 6.57 -9.21 -1.68
N SER A 287 5.77 -8.94 -0.66
CA SER A 287 6.05 -9.36 0.73
C SER A 287 4.78 -9.92 1.33
N TRP A 288 4.87 -11.00 2.10
CA TRP A 288 3.71 -11.62 2.74
C TRP A 288 4.10 -12.33 4.03
N GLN A 289 3.09 -12.63 4.82
CA GLN A 289 3.20 -13.52 5.98
C GLN A 289 2.76 -14.92 5.54
N GLU A 290 3.60 -15.93 5.81
CA GLU A 290 3.29 -17.33 5.46
C GLU A 290 2.01 -17.84 6.16
N ARG A 291 1.74 -17.30 7.35
CA ARG A 291 0.49 -17.53 8.08
C ARG A 291 -0.07 -16.19 8.52
N PRO A 292 -1.38 -15.95 8.37
CA PRO A 292 -2.02 -14.79 8.98
C PRO A 292 -1.70 -14.74 10.48
N PRO A 293 -1.49 -13.55 11.04
CA PRO A 293 -1.30 -13.43 12.46
C PRO A 293 -2.61 -13.82 13.14
N ALA A 294 -2.53 -14.57 14.24
CA ALA A 294 -3.72 -14.77 15.06
C ALA A 294 -4.18 -13.41 15.58
N THR A 295 -5.49 -13.20 15.62
CA THR A 295 -6.09 -11.93 16.00
C THR A 295 -7.25 -12.13 16.95
N THR A 296 -7.47 -11.15 17.82
CA THR A 296 -8.68 -11.08 18.65
C THR A 296 -9.65 -10.01 18.15
N ALA A 297 -9.35 -9.39 17.02
CA ALA A 297 -10.22 -8.40 16.39
C ALA A 297 -11.48 -9.07 15.84
N ASP A 298 -12.61 -8.40 16.03
CA ASP A 298 -13.84 -8.81 15.37
C ASP A 298 -13.70 -8.62 13.85
N ARG A 299 -14.37 -9.48 13.09
CA ARG A 299 -14.37 -9.41 11.63
C ARG A 299 -15.08 -8.16 11.14
N ILE A 300 -14.52 -7.50 10.13
CA ILE A 300 -15.21 -6.42 9.42
C ILE A 300 -16.10 -7.04 8.34
N THR A 301 -17.40 -6.77 8.42
CA THR A 301 -18.34 -7.10 7.34
C THR A 301 -18.74 -5.82 6.64
N ILE A 302 -18.44 -5.71 5.35
CA ILE A 302 -18.78 -4.56 4.52
C ILE A 302 -20.05 -4.92 3.75
N SER A 303 -21.12 -4.17 3.97
CA SER A 303 -22.37 -4.28 3.22
C SER A 303 -22.60 -3.05 2.33
N SER A 304 -23.59 -3.12 1.44
CA SER A 304 -23.99 -1.98 0.61
C SER A 304 -24.46 -0.77 1.44
N ALA A 305 -24.93 -0.99 2.67
CA ALA A 305 -25.33 0.09 3.58
C ALA A 305 -24.13 0.88 4.13
N ASP A 306 -22.96 0.25 4.26
CA ASP A 306 -21.76 0.84 4.88
C ASP A 306 -20.96 1.72 3.91
N VAL A 307 -21.19 1.57 2.59
CA VAL A 307 -20.44 2.22 1.51
C VAL A 307 -20.33 3.73 1.71
N GLY A 308 -21.45 4.40 2.02
CA GLY A 308 -21.48 5.85 2.20
C GLY A 308 -20.67 6.32 3.42
N GLU A 309 -20.72 5.58 4.53
CA GLU A 309 -19.96 5.89 5.74
C GLU A 309 -18.45 5.67 5.52
N ILE A 310 -18.06 4.54 4.91
CA ILE A 310 -16.66 4.24 4.59
C ILE A 310 -16.08 5.30 3.66
N GLN A 311 -16.78 5.67 2.58
CA GLN A 311 -16.31 6.72 1.66
C GLN A 311 -16.18 8.09 2.34
N THR A 312 -17.07 8.40 3.29
CA THR A 312 -17.03 9.64 4.06
C THR A 312 -15.83 9.66 4.99
N TRP A 313 -15.58 8.58 5.74
CA TRP A 313 -14.40 8.46 6.57
C TRP A 313 -13.11 8.45 5.76
N MET A 314 -13.08 7.81 4.59
CA MET A 314 -11.90 7.78 3.73
C MET A 314 -11.48 9.19 3.33
N ARG A 315 -12.42 10.05 2.90
CA ARG A 315 -12.16 11.47 2.62
C ARG A 315 -11.61 12.19 3.86
N LYS A 316 -12.28 12.04 5.02
CA LYS A 316 -11.84 12.69 6.27
C LYS A 316 -10.42 12.29 6.66
N VAL A 317 -10.11 11.00 6.67
CA VAL A 317 -8.83 10.48 7.16
C VAL A 317 -7.70 10.76 6.16
N LEU A 318 -7.92 10.56 4.85
CA LEU A 318 -6.89 10.81 3.85
C LEU A 318 -6.52 12.30 3.76
N ASP A 319 -7.51 13.20 3.81
CA ASP A 319 -7.28 14.63 3.61
C ASP A 319 -6.90 15.37 4.90
N GLN A 320 -7.40 14.92 6.06
CA GLN A 320 -7.35 15.71 7.30
C GLN A 320 -6.52 15.08 8.42
N HIS A 321 -6.12 13.80 8.33
CA HIS A 321 -5.40 13.16 9.42
C HIS A 321 -3.98 13.77 9.59
N PRO A 322 -3.68 14.38 10.75
CA PRO A 322 -2.43 15.09 10.95
C PRO A 322 -1.28 14.14 11.25
N LYS A 323 -0.07 14.48 10.80
CA LYS A 323 1.14 13.65 11.01
C LYS A 323 1.45 13.40 12.48
N ASN A 324 1.13 14.36 13.37
CA ASN A 324 1.39 14.23 14.80
C ASN A 324 0.47 13.22 15.52
N LEU A 325 -0.59 12.72 14.86
CA LEU A 325 -1.42 11.61 15.34
C LEU A 325 -1.00 10.26 14.75
N GLY A 326 0.02 10.22 13.88
CA GLY A 326 0.44 9.00 13.22
C GLY A 326 0.87 7.88 14.20
N VAL A 327 1.48 8.24 15.33
CA VAL A 327 1.81 7.26 16.38
C VAL A 327 0.54 6.71 17.03
N ALA A 328 -0.41 7.57 17.41
CA ALA A 328 -1.68 7.13 17.99
C ALA A 328 -2.46 6.21 17.04
N MET A 329 -2.53 6.55 15.75
CA MET A 329 -3.13 5.71 14.70
C MET A 329 -2.48 4.32 14.66
N ARG A 330 -1.15 4.24 14.57
CA ARG A 330 -0.43 2.95 14.53
C ARG A 330 -0.67 2.12 15.79
N ARG A 331 -0.70 2.76 16.96
CA ARG A 331 -0.94 2.09 18.24
C ARG A 331 -2.36 1.56 18.35
N ILE A 332 -3.37 2.31 17.88
CA ILE A 332 -4.77 1.82 17.79
C ILE A 332 -4.84 0.60 16.87
N ILE A 333 -4.30 0.68 15.65
CA ILE A 333 -4.32 -0.42 14.68
C ILE A 333 -3.65 -1.68 15.27
N SER A 334 -2.48 -1.53 15.91
CA SER A 334 -1.76 -2.63 16.57
C SER A 334 -2.58 -3.25 17.72
N ALA A 335 -3.11 -2.40 18.61
CA ALA A 335 -3.85 -2.84 19.79
C ALA A 335 -5.10 -3.66 19.42
N VAL A 336 -5.80 -3.26 18.36
CA VAL A 336 -6.98 -3.98 17.89
C VAL A 336 -6.60 -5.24 17.10
N GLY A 337 -5.75 -5.10 16.08
CA GLY A 337 -5.61 -6.13 15.03
C GLY A 337 -4.41 -7.07 15.18
N ALA A 338 -3.29 -6.59 15.74
CA ALA A 338 -2.00 -7.28 15.63
C ALA A 338 -1.52 -7.94 16.93
N ARG A 339 -1.99 -7.47 18.10
CA ARG A 339 -1.57 -8.01 19.41
C ARG A 339 -2.47 -9.16 19.85
N ILE A 340 -1.88 -10.33 20.03
CA ILE A 340 -2.54 -11.50 20.64
C ILE A 340 -2.50 -11.41 22.16
N ASP A 341 -1.35 -10.99 22.72
CA ASP A 341 -1.21 -10.79 24.15
C ASP A 341 -2.06 -9.59 24.62
N PRO A 342 -3.04 -9.79 25.52
CA PRO A 342 -3.87 -8.71 26.03
C PRO A 342 -3.07 -7.64 26.77
N VAL A 343 -1.90 -7.96 27.34
CA VAL A 343 -1.01 -7.00 27.99
C VAL A 343 -0.45 -6.01 26.98
N ASP A 344 0.16 -6.51 25.89
CA ASP A 344 0.72 -5.65 24.84
C ASP A 344 -0.38 -4.79 24.19
N SER A 345 -1.56 -5.37 23.96
CA SER A 345 -2.71 -4.65 23.41
C SER A 345 -3.16 -3.52 24.34
N LEU A 346 -3.22 -3.77 25.66
CA LEU A 346 -3.52 -2.73 26.66
C LEU A 346 -2.47 -1.62 26.64
N VAL A 347 -1.18 -1.98 26.60
CA VAL A 347 -0.08 -1.00 26.53
C VAL A 347 -0.19 -0.14 25.26
N ASP A 348 -0.38 -0.75 24.09
CA ASP A 348 -0.54 -0.03 22.83
C ASP A 348 -1.76 0.91 22.88
N ALA A 349 -2.90 0.47 23.43
CA ALA A 349 -4.11 1.30 23.55
C ALA A 349 -3.89 2.54 24.42
N VAL A 350 -3.28 2.39 25.61
CA VAL A 350 -2.98 3.51 26.51
C VAL A 350 -1.91 4.44 25.92
N LEU A 351 -0.90 3.88 25.22
CA LEU A 351 0.06 4.69 24.46
C LEU A 351 -0.62 5.55 23.39
N ALA A 352 -1.69 5.06 22.76
CA ALA A 352 -2.45 5.87 21.82
C ALA A 352 -3.11 7.07 22.52
N TRP A 353 -3.63 6.90 23.73
CA TRP A 353 -4.19 7.99 24.53
C TRP A 353 -3.14 9.06 24.84
N GLU A 354 -1.96 8.63 25.29
CA GLU A 354 -0.84 9.53 25.57
C GLU A 354 -0.44 10.31 24.32
N ASN A 355 -0.29 9.63 23.18
CA ASN A 355 0.06 10.28 21.91
C ASN A 355 -1.05 11.21 21.39
N MET A 356 -2.30 11.03 21.81
CA MET A 356 -3.36 11.99 21.51
C MET A 356 -3.31 13.22 22.43
N PHE A 357 -2.99 13.08 23.73
CA PHE A 357 -3.27 14.13 24.72
C PHE A 357 -2.08 14.58 25.61
N SER A 358 -0.90 13.98 25.47
CA SER A 358 0.30 14.35 26.24
C SER A 358 1.58 14.32 25.39
N GLY A 359 2.44 15.33 25.55
CA GLY A 359 3.75 15.44 24.90
C GLY A 359 4.94 15.09 25.82
N THR A 360 4.66 14.80 27.09
CA THR A 360 5.66 14.39 28.09
C THR A 360 5.23 13.07 28.72
N PRO A 361 6.16 12.23 29.17
CA PRO A 361 5.85 11.11 30.06
C PRO A 361 5.13 11.68 31.29
N GLU A 362 3.85 11.33 31.41
CA GLU A 362 2.94 11.56 32.54
C GLU A 362 2.61 12.99 32.99
N THR A 363 1.32 13.29 32.95
CA THR A 363 0.52 13.25 34.20
C THR A 363 -0.78 12.51 33.86
N SER A 364 -1.06 11.36 34.48
CA SER A 364 -2.31 10.58 34.28
C SER A 364 -3.56 11.49 34.26
N LEU A 365 -3.57 12.50 35.13
CA LEU A 365 -4.57 13.57 35.17
C LEU A 365 -4.83 14.23 33.80
N ARG A 366 -3.79 14.57 33.04
CA ARG A 366 -3.94 15.23 31.73
C ARG A 366 -4.56 14.30 30.71
N VAL A 367 -4.08 13.06 30.63
CA VAL A 367 -4.55 12.09 29.62
C VAL A 367 -6.00 11.70 29.92
N CYS A 368 -6.25 11.20 31.13
CA CYS A 368 -7.58 10.76 31.56
C CYS A 368 -8.58 11.94 31.59
N GLY A 369 -8.14 13.12 32.04
CA GLY A 369 -8.98 14.32 32.07
C GLY A 369 -9.35 14.79 30.67
N SER A 370 -8.41 14.78 29.72
CA SER A 370 -8.69 15.17 28.33
C SER A 370 -9.65 14.18 27.67
N LEU A 371 -9.47 12.88 27.86
CA LEU A 371 -10.38 11.85 27.35
C LEU A 371 -11.78 12.03 27.90
N ALA A 372 -11.92 12.16 29.22
CA ALA A 372 -13.21 12.33 29.87
C ALA A 372 -13.93 13.60 29.38
N HIS A 373 -13.21 14.73 29.25
CA HIS A 373 -13.78 15.95 28.71
C HIS A 373 -14.17 15.85 27.23
N LEU A 374 -13.38 15.13 26.42
CA LEU A 374 -13.66 14.96 24.99
C LEU A 374 -14.90 14.09 24.74
N LEU A 375 -15.04 13.01 25.50
CA LEU A 375 -16.10 12.03 25.32
C LEU A 375 -17.39 12.42 26.05
N GLU A 376 -17.27 13.04 27.22
CA GLU A 376 -18.40 13.54 28.03
C GLU A 376 -18.30 15.06 28.25
N PRO A 377 -18.48 15.87 27.17
CA PRO A 377 -18.27 17.32 27.23
C PRO A 377 -19.34 18.05 28.04
N GLU A 378 -20.54 17.52 28.19
CA GLU A 378 -21.68 18.25 28.78
C GLU A 378 -22.05 17.77 30.18
N ASP A 379 -21.87 16.48 30.47
CA ASP A 379 -22.28 15.87 31.75
C ASP A 379 -21.08 15.72 32.70
N PHE A 380 -21.10 16.47 33.81
CA PHE A 380 -20.05 16.40 34.82
C PHE A 380 -20.00 15.05 35.55
N SER A 381 -21.15 14.44 35.83
CA SER A 381 -21.22 13.17 36.54
C SER A 381 -20.63 12.05 35.68
N LEU A 382 -21.07 11.94 34.42
CA LEU A 382 -20.53 10.96 33.49
C LEU A 382 -19.04 11.18 33.25
N ARG A 383 -18.60 12.43 33.14
CA ARG A 383 -17.18 12.76 33.04
C ARG A 383 -16.38 12.31 34.26
N GLN A 384 -16.90 12.54 35.47
CA GLN A 384 -16.22 12.14 36.71
C GLN A 384 -16.09 10.61 36.80
N ASP A 385 -17.15 9.89 36.46
CA ASP A 385 -17.16 8.43 36.44
C ASP A 385 -16.17 7.87 35.41
N LEU A 386 -16.20 8.42 34.19
CA LEU A 386 -15.26 8.04 33.13
C LEU A 386 -13.81 8.37 33.51
N PHE A 387 -13.55 9.52 34.12
CA PHE A 387 -12.19 9.85 34.61
C PHE A 387 -11.67 8.82 35.62
N GLY A 388 -12.53 8.41 36.57
CA GLY A 388 -12.20 7.36 37.54
C GLY A 388 -11.94 6.00 36.89
N GLU A 389 -12.75 5.62 35.90
CA GLU A 389 -12.55 4.42 35.09
C GLU A 389 -11.20 4.43 34.35
N LEU A 390 -10.91 5.51 33.62
CA LEU A 390 -9.67 5.66 32.86
C LEU A 390 -8.44 5.64 33.77
N GLY A 391 -8.54 6.23 34.98
CA GLY A 391 -7.48 6.18 35.99
C GLY A 391 -7.12 4.75 36.42
N LYS A 392 -8.11 3.85 36.53
CA LYS A 392 -7.87 2.43 36.85
C LYS A 392 -7.15 1.71 35.71
N ILE A 393 -7.59 1.91 34.47
CA ILE A 393 -6.95 1.34 33.26
C ILE A 393 -5.49 1.81 33.18
N TYR A 394 -5.27 3.11 33.32
CA TYR A 394 -3.95 3.72 33.26
C TYR A 394 -3.02 3.16 34.35
N SER A 395 -3.51 3.05 35.59
CA SER A 395 -2.73 2.50 36.70
C SER A 395 -2.35 1.03 36.46
N MET A 396 -3.28 0.22 35.94
CA MET A 396 -2.99 -1.17 35.59
C MET A 396 -1.86 -1.27 34.55
N ARG A 397 -1.91 -0.47 33.48
CA ARG A 397 -0.84 -0.42 32.47
C ARG A 397 0.49 0.00 33.09
N SER A 398 0.49 1.01 33.96
CA SER A 398 1.68 1.46 34.68
C SER A 398 2.28 0.34 35.53
N ASP A 399 1.44 -0.37 36.29
CA ASP A 399 1.87 -1.46 37.17
C ASP A 399 2.50 -2.62 36.40
N ILE A 400 1.94 -2.96 35.25
CA ILE A 400 2.49 -3.99 34.36
C ILE A 400 3.84 -3.57 33.78
N VAL A 401 3.94 -2.37 33.20
CA VAL A 401 5.18 -1.88 32.56
C VAL A 401 6.32 -1.72 33.56
N HIS A 402 6.02 -1.40 34.82
CA HIS A 402 7.00 -1.27 35.89
C HIS A 402 7.25 -2.56 36.70
N GLY A 403 6.60 -3.67 36.34
CA GLY A 403 6.84 -4.98 36.96
C GLY A 403 6.51 -5.04 38.45
N LYS A 404 5.37 -4.46 38.88
CA LYS A 404 4.94 -4.56 40.28
C LYS A 404 4.58 -6.01 40.65
N ALA A 405 4.83 -6.37 41.92
CA ALA A 405 4.74 -7.75 42.42
C ALA A 405 3.36 -8.42 42.32
N ASN A 406 2.27 -7.65 42.17
CA ASN A 406 0.92 -8.18 42.01
C ASN A 406 0.48 -8.01 40.54
N GLU A 407 0.83 -8.99 39.70
CA GLU A 407 0.36 -9.00 38.32
C GLU A 407 -1.17 -9.17 38.27
N PRO A 408 -1.90 -8.35 37.50
CA PRO A 408 -3.33 -8.52 37.30
C PRO A 408 -3.64 -9.87 36.64
N SER A 409 -4.80 -10.44 36.93
CA SER A 409 -5.21 -11.68 36.26
C SER A 409 -5.45 -11.46 34.76
N THR A 410 -5.24 -12.50 33.95
CA THR A 410 -5.47 -12.43 32.49
C THR A 410 -6.88 -11.98 32.14
N ALA A 411 -7.89 -12.36 32.94
CA ALA A 411 -9.28 -11.95 32.74
C ALA A 411 -9.45 -10.44 32.95
N GLU A 412 -8.86 -9.88 34.01
CA GLU A 412 -8.88 -8.44 34.28
C GLU A 412 -8.16 -7.66 33.18
N VAL A 413 -6.96 -8.08 32.78
CA VAL A 413 -6.22 -7.42 31.68
C VAL A 413 -7.05 -7.46 30.39
N THR A 414 -7.67 -8.59 30.06
CA THR A 414 -8.49 -8.72 28.84
C THR A 414 -9.68 -7.76 28.86
N GLN A 415 -10.35 -7.61 30.00
CA GLN A 415 -11.45 -6.66 30.16
C GLN A 415 -10.98 -5.21 30.02
N GLN A 416 -9.93 -4.83 30.75
CA GLN A 416 -9.39 -3.46 30.72
C GLN A 416 -8.83 -3.12 29.33
N ARG A 417 -8.17 -4.06 28.66
CA ARG A 417 -7.73 -3.95 27.27
C ARG A 417 -8.88 -3.64 26.34
N ALA A 418 -9.96 -4.43 26.40
CA ALA A 418 -11.11 -4.25 25.51
C ALA A 418 -11.74 -2.86 25.66
N ARG A 419 -11.83 -2.37 26.91
CA ARG A 419 -12.29 -1.03 27.20
C ARG A 419 -11.30 0.05 26.78
N ALA A 420 -9.99 -0.19 26.96
CA ALA A 420 -8.95 0.75 26.60
C ALA A 420 -8.94 1.05 25.09
N VAL A 421 -9.05 -0.03 24.31
CA VAL A 421 -9.18 0.01 22.84
C VAL A 421 -10.42 0.78 22.42
N GLU A 422 -11.56 0.50 23.06
CA GLU A 422 -12.81 1.21 22.79
C GLU A 422 -12.66 2.73 22.95
N ILE A 423 -12.16 3.17 24.09
CA ILE A 423 -11.92 4.59 24.36
C ILE A 423 -10.94 5.19 23.36
N ALA A 424 -9.90 4.46 22.95
CA ALA A 424 -8.92 4.96 21.99
C ALA A 424 -9.55 5.26 20.63
N VAL A 425 -10.39 4.34 20.13
CA VAL A 425 -11.09 4.49 18.85
C VAL A 425 -12.16 5.57 18.95
N MET A 426 -12.95 5.60 20.03
CA MET A 426 -13.95 6.66 20.28
C MET A 426 -13.31 8.04 20.31
N ALA A 427 -12.20 8.20 21.04
CA ALA A 427 -11.49 9.47 21.13
C ALA A 427 -10.93 9.90 19.78
N MET A 428 -10.32 8.98 19.01
CA MET A 428 -9.85 9.27 17.66
C MET A 428 -11.01 9.70 16.75
N ARG A 429 -12.14 8.99 16.77
CA ARG A 429 -13.36 9.32 16.02
C ARG A 429 -13.85 10.73 16.39
N LYS A 430 -13.96 11.00 17.70
CA LYS A 430 -14.45 12.27 18.26
C LYS A 430 -13.55 13.45 17.90
N LEU A 431 -12.23 13.27 17.84
CA LEU A 431 -11.31 14.34 17.41
C LEU A 431 -11.62 14.88 16.01
N TYR A 432 -12.13 14.06 15.08
CA TYR A 432 -12.54 14.54 13.75
C TYR A 432 -13.76 15.45 13.76
N GLU A 433 -14.50 15.53 14.87
CA GLU A 433 -15.62 16.48 15.04
C GLU A 433 -15.12 17.87 15.46
N PHE A 434 -13.86 18.00 15.89
CA PHE A 434 -13.27 19.26 16.37
C PHE A 434 -12.00 19.60 15.57
N PRO A 435 -12.12 20.26 14.40
CA PRO A 435 -10.98 20.56 13.51
C PRO A 435 -9.80 21.26 14.20
N ASP A 436 -10.08 22.19 15.13
CA ASP A 436 -9.06 22.90 15.91
C ASP A 436 -8.24 21.96 16.80
N LEU A 437 -8.89 20.95 17.39
CA LEU A 437 -8.23 19.97 18.25
C LEU A 437 -7.50 18.92 17.42
N LEU A 438 -8.10 18.47 16.32
CA LEU A 438 -7.46 17.55 15.38
C LEU A 438 -6.14 18.16 14.89
N LYS A 439 -6.18 19.40 14.40
CA LYS A 439 -5.04 20.13 13.84
C LYS A 439 -4.16 20.84 14.88
N ALA A 440 -4.37 20.60 16.17
CA ALA A 440 -3.48 21.11 17.21
C ALA A 440 -2.02 20.73 16.92
N GLU A 441 -1.09 21.64 17.21
CA GLU A 441 0.33 21.51 16.86
C GLU A 441 0.96 20.21 17.39
N ASN A 442 0.61 19.82 18.62
CA ASN A 442 1.05 18.59 19.25
C ASN A 442 0.03 18.11 20.30
N SER A 443 0.26 16.92 20.82
CA SER A 443 -0.59 16.27 21.83
C SER A 443 -0.72 17.08 23.13
N SER A 444 0.33 17.78 23.56
CA SER A 444 0.30 18.62 24.77
C SER A 444 -0.62 19.83 24.62
N VAL A 445 -0.56 20.51 23.47
CA VAL A 445 -1.47 21.62 23.15
C VAL A 445 -2.92 21.12 23.05
N ARG A 446 -3.13 19.97 22.41
CA ARG A 446 -4.46 19.35 22.31
C ARG A 446 -5.06 19.05 23.67
N GLY A 447 -4.32 18.36 24.54
CA GLY A 447 -4.78 18.03 25.90
C GLY A 447 -5.08 19.28 26.73
N LYS A 448 -4.19 20.29 26.68
CA LYS A 448 -4.42 21.58 27.36
C LYS A 448 -5.72 22.24 26.87
N ASN A 449 -5.94 22.34 25.57
CA ASN A 449 -7.12 23.00 25.02
C ASN A 449 -8.42 22.28 25.41
N ILE A 450 -8.40 20.94 25.45
CA ILE A 450 -9.56 20.16 25.91
C ILE A 450 -9.87 20.45 27.38
N LEU A 451 -8.85 20.43 28.26
CA LEU A 451 -9.01 20.71 29.69
C LEU A 451 -9.45 22.16 29.97
N LEU A 452 -9.12 23.11 29.09
CA LEU A 452 -9.62 24.49 29.14
C LEU A 452 -11.04 24.65 28.58
N GLY A 453 -11.72 23.54 28.26
CA GLY A 453 -13.11 23.56 27.82
C GLY A 453 -13.32 23.89 26.35
N ARG A 454 -12.30 23.77 25.48
CA ARG A 454 -12.46 24.06 24.04
C ARG A 454 -13.52 23.17 23.36
N VAL A 455 -13.79 21.99 23.93
CA VAL A 455 -14.85 21.07 23.50
C VAL A 455 -16.28 21.57 23.81
N LEU A 456 -16.44 22.49 24.76
CA LEU A 456 -17.73 23.10 25.12
C LEU A 456 -18.08 24.28 24.21
N GLY A 457 -17.07 25.03 23.74
CA GLY A 457 -17.28 26.27 22.98
C GLY A 457 -17.88 26.08 21.58
N SER A 458 -17.76 24.90 20.97
CA SER A 458 -18.35 24.61 19.66
C SER A 458 -19.86 24.32 19.70
N ALA A 459 -20.44 24.12 20.89
CA ALA A 459 -21.88 23.96 21.08
C ALA A 459 -22.63 25.29 21.22
N ILE A 460 -21.91 26.41 21.40
CA ILE A 460 -22.50 27.75 21.58
C ILE A 460 -22.66 28.50 20.24
N ASP A 461 -21.92 28.09 19.21
CA ASP A 461 -21.96 28.67 17.85
C ASP A 461 -22.76 27.82 16.83
N ARG A 462 -23.54 26.83 17.30
CA ARG A 462 -24.55 26.09 16.51
C ARG A 462 -25.91 26.28 17.17
#